data_AF-A0A959DZ39-F1
#
_entry.id   AF-A0A959DZ39-F1
#
_cell.length_a   1.000
_cell.length_b   1.000
_cell.length_c   1.000
_cell.angle_alpha   90.00
_cell.angle_beta   90.00
_cell.angle_gamma   90.00
#
_symmetry.space_group_name_H-M   'P 1'
#
loop_
_entity.id
_entity.type
_entity.pdbx_description
1 polymer ?
#
loop_
_entity_poly.entity_id
_entity_poly.type
_entity_poly.pdbx_seq_one_letter_code
_entity_poly.pdbx_strand_id
1 'polypeptide(L)'
;MDGAATDRIIEQVNKCPSGALSFVYNEEQEAGESRVDAESIVEVTPNGPLLIYGNLTVRHPDGREEKKFKTTALCRCGGSANKPYCDGTHRKNGFEG
;
A
#
# COMPACT_ATOMS: atom_id res chain seq x y z
N MET A 1 30.29 -28.92 -4.48
CA MET A 1 29.22 -28.43 -3.60
C MET A 1 27.94 -28.66 -4.37
N ASP A 2 27.16 -29.67 -3.98
CA ASP A 2 25.88 -29.92 -4.62
C ASP A 2 24.86 -28.95 -4.05
N GLY A 3 24.26 -28.14 -4.93
CA GLY A 3 23.20 -27.22 -4.54
C GLY A 3 21.97 -27.96 -4.02
N ALA A 4 21.15 -27.29 -3.23
CA ALA A 4 19.84 -27.81 -2.85
C ALA A 4 18.90 -27.83 -4.07
N ALA A 5 17.99 -28.80 -4.12
CA ALA A 5 16.92 -28.82 -5.12
C ALA A 5 16.04 -27.57 -4.98
N THR A 6 15.57 -27.03 -6.10
CA THR A 6 14.78 -25.78 -6.18
C THR A 6 13.63 -25.74 -5.18
N ASP A 7 12.85 -26.81 -5.07
CA ASP A 7 11.70 -26.90 -4.16
C ASP A 7 12.09 -26.71 -2.69
N ARG A 8 13.25 -27.25 -2.29
CA ARG A 8 13.75 -27.11 -0.92
C ARG A 8 14.19 -25.68 -0.62
N ILE A 9 14.72 -24.98 -1.61
CA ILE A 9 15.11 -23.57 -1.47
C ILE A 9 13.85 -22.72 -1.28
N ILE A 10 12.83 -22.94 -2.11
CA ILE A 10 11.54 -22.24 -2.03
C ILE A 10 10.85 -22.47 -0.68
N GLU A 11 10.83 -23.71 -0.18
CA GLU A 11 10.22 -24.04 1.10
C GLU A 11 10.89 -23.29 2.27
N GLN A 12 12.22 -23.11 2.23
CA GLN A 12 12.94 -22.34 3.24
C GLN A 12 12.65 -20.84 3.15
N VAL A 13 12.56 -20.30 1.94
CA VAL A 13 12.20 -18.89 1.73
C VAL A 13 10.79 -18.60 2.28
N ASN A 14 9.81 -19.48 2.02
CA ASN A 14 8.43 -19.34 2.51
C ASN A 14 8.29 -19.46 4.03
N LYS A 15 9.25 -20.11 4.71
CA LYS A 15 9.27 -20.21 6.18
C LYS A 15 9.85 -18.96 6.86
N CYS A 16 10.28 -17.94 6.10
CA CYS A 16 10.83 -16.72 6.67
C CYS A 16 9.71 -15.76 7.11
N PRO A 17 9.41 -15.62 8.42
CA PRO A 17 8.30 -14.80 8.90
C PRO A 17 8.51 -13.30 8.67
N SER A 18 9.76 -12.90 8.40
CA SER A 18 10.14 -11.50 8.18
C SER A 18 10.00 -11.04 6.72
N GLY A 19 9.86 -11.96 5.77
CA GLY A 19 9.88 -11.63 4.34
C GLY A 19 11.24 -11.14 3.81
N ALA A 20 12.34 -11.34 4.54
CA ALA A 20 13.67 -10.89 4.14
C ALA A 20 14.25 -11.65 2.92
N LEU A 21 13.68 -12.80 2.58
CA LEU A 21 14.06 -13.62 1.44
C LEU A 21 12.91 -13.70 0.44
N SER A 22 13.22 -13.64 -0.86
CA SER A 22 12.28 -13.78 -1.97
C SER A 22 12.94 -14.53 -3.13
N PHE A 23 12.14 -15.08 -4.04
CA PHE A 23 12.61 -15.79 -5.22
C PHE A 23 11.72 -15.48 -6.43
N VAL A 24 12.26 -15.70 -7.62
CA VAL A 24 11.56 -15.61 -8.91
C VAL A 24 11.93 -16.84 -9.74
N TYR A 25 11.00 -17.34 -10.56
CA TYR A 25 11.30 -18.41 -11.50
C TYR A 25 12.01 -17.84 -12.73
N ASN A 26 12.96 -18.59 -13.29
CA ASN A 26 13.72 -18.16 -14.46
C ASN A 26 12.85 -17.90 -15.71
N GLU A 27 11.65 -18.48 -15.76
CA GLU A 27 10.71 -18.38 -16.87
C GLU A 27 9.72 -17.22 -16.71
N GLU A 28 9.45 -16.79 -15.47
CA GLU A 28 8.63 -15.62 -15.15
C GLU A 28 9.52 -14.41 -14.92
N GLN A 29 10.17 -13.96 -16.00
CA GLN A 29 10.75 -12.62 -16.08
C GLN A 29 9.71 -11.64 -16.64
N GLU A 30 8.48 -11.71 -16.15
CA GLU A 30 7.61 -10.53 -16.17
C GLU A 30 7.77 -9.88 -14.80
N ALA A 31 7.97 -8.57 -14.77
CA ALA A 31 8.07 -7.78 -13.56
C ALA A 31 6.77 -7.93 -12.75
N GLY A 32 6.66 -9.02 -12.00
CA GLY A 32 5.51 -9.37 -11.19
C GLY A 32 5.41 -8.33 -10.10
N GLU A 33 4.43 -7.44 -10.27
CA GLU A 33 4.01 -6.46 -9.28
C GLU A 33 4.00 -7.12 -7.91
N SER A 34 4.58 -6.43 -6.93
CA SER A 34 4.60 -6.83 -5.54
C SER A 34 3.19 -7.24 -5.14
N ARG A 35 2.92 -8.54 -5.03
CA ARG A 35 1.64 -9.04 -4.54
C ARG A 35 1.50 -8.48 -3.13
N VAL A 36 0.57 -7.55 -2.97
CA VAL A 36 0.31 -6.92 -1.68
C VAL A 36 -0.41 -7.96 -0.83
N ASP A 37 0.34 -8.66 0.02
CA ASP A 37 -0.18 -9.77 0.85
C ASP A 37 -1.24 -9.33 1.90
N ALA A 38 -1.45 -8.02 2.08
CA ALA A 38 -2.45 -7.46 2.98
C ALA A 38 -3.36 -6.48 2.21
N GLU A 39 -4.63 -6.87 2.03
CA GLU A 39 -5.65 -5.99 1.48
C GLU A 39 -5.77 -4.71 2.32
N SER A 40 -5.80 -3.56 1.64
CA SER A 40 -6.12 -2.28 2.30
C SER A 40 -7.63 -2.05 2.25
N ILE A 41 -8.23 -1.76 3.41
CA ILE A 41 -9.65 -1.45 3.50
C ILE A 41 -9.82 0.06 3.30
N VAL A 42 -10.72 0.45 2.40
CA VAL A 42 -11.09 1.85 2.18
C VAL A 42 -12.52 2.07 2.66
N GLU A 43 -12.68 2.96 3.64
CA GLU A 43 -13.97 3.37 4.19
C GLU A 43 -14.31 4.79 3.73
N VAL A 44 -15.51 4.96 3.18
CA VAL A 44 -16.05 6.27 2.78
C VAL A 44 -16.83 6.82 3.96
N THR A 45 -16.28 7.83 4.65
CA THR A 45 -16.99 8.44 5.78
C THR A 45 -18.02 9.47 5.30
N PRO A 46 -19.24 9.50 5.88
CA PRO A 46 -20.24 10.51 5.56
C PRO A 46 -19.68 11.92 5.76
N ASN A 47 -19.84 12.78 4.76
CA ASN A 47 -19.39 14.18 4.78
C ASN A 47 -17.90 14.33 5.14
N GLY A 48 -17.10 13.29 4.87
CA GLY A 48 -15.75 13.16 5.38
C GLY A 48 -14.75 12.53 4.41
N PRO A 49 -13.51 12.26 4.89
CA PRO A 49 -12.45 11.70 4.07
C PRO A 49 -12.69 10.24 3.66
N LEU A 50 -11.83 9.77 2.75
CA LEU A 50 -11.59 8.33 2.56
C LEU A 50 -10.60 7.88 3.64
N LEU A 51 -11.02 6.97 4.52
CA LEU A 51 -10.15 6.34 5.51
C LEU A 51 -9.59 5.05 4.94
N ILE A 52 -8.27 4.97 4.82
CA ILE A 52 -7.57 3.77 4.35
C ILE A 52 -6.91 3.10 5.54
N TYR A 53 -7.26 1.85 5.81
CA TYR A 53 -6.64 1.01 6.82
C TYR A 53 -5.70 0.01 6.15
N GLY A 54 -4.43 0.01 6.56
CA GLY A 54 -3.41 -0.88 6.00
C GLY A 54 -2.18 -0.13 5.50
N ASN A 55 -1.36 -0.85 4.74
CA ASN A 55 -0.14 -0.32 4.14
C ASN A 55 -0.45 0.19 2.73
N LEU A 56 -0.03 1.42 2.42
CA LEU A 56 -0.19 1.98 1.08
C LEU A 56 1.01 2.85 0.69
N THR A 57 1.21 2.98 -0.61
CA THR A 57 2.20 3.88 -1.21
C THR A 57 1.46 5.00 -1.94
N VAL A 58 1.73 6.25 -1.56
CA VAL A 58 1.24 7.44 -2.26
C VAL A 58 2.30 7.88 -3.25
N ARG A 59 1.98 7.85 -4.55
CA ARG A 59 2.83 8.39 -5.61
C ARG A 59 2.39 9.80 -5.97
N HIS A 60 3.32 10.75 -5.91
CA HIS A 60 3.09 12.15 -6.21
C HIS A 60 3.42 12.48 -7.68
N PRO A 61 2.92 13.60 -8.23
CA PRO A 61 3.20 14.01 -9.61
C PRO A 61 4.68 14.28 -9.91
N ASP A 62 5.47 14.61 -8.89
CA ASP A 62 6.93 14.80 -8.97
C ASP A 62 7.72 13.47 -8.99
N GLY A 63 7.02 12.33 -8.97
CA GLY A 63 7.60 10.99 -8.90
C GLY A 63 7.99 10.54 -7.49
N ARG A 64 7.80 11.37 -6.47
CA ARG A 64 8.08 11.01 -5.08
C ARG A 64 7.07 9.99 -4.58
N GLU A 65 7.56 9.03 -3.81
CA GLU A 65 6.71 8.03 -3.16
C GLU A 65 6.76 8.18 -1.63
N GLU A 66 5.59 8.11 -1.00
CA GLU A 66 5.43 8.06 0.45
C GLU A 66 4.79 6.75 0.87
N LYS A 67 5.49 5.96 1.70
CA LYS A 67 4.93 4.76 2.33
C LYS A 67 4.17 5.15 3.60
N LYS A 68 2.92 4.69 3.74
CA LYS A 68 2.12 4.78 4.97
C LYS A 68 1.83 3.37 5.48
N PHE A 69 1.93 3.19 6.79
CA PHE A 69 1.77 1.90 7.46
C PHE A 69 0.63 1.90 8.50
N LYS A 70 -0.20 2.96 8.48
CA LYS A 70 -1.27 3.23 9.46
C LYS A 70 -2.47 3.78 8.72
N THR A 71 -3.56 4.00 9.46
CA THR A 71 -4.74 4.72 8.96
C THR A 71 -4.35 6.02 8.28
N THR A 72 -4.73 6.17 7.03
CA THR A 72 -4.48 7.36 6.22
C THR A 72 -5.80 7.96 5.79
N ALA A 73 -6.00 9.25 6.04
CA ALA A 73 -7.19 9.97 5.62
C ALA A 73 -6.89 10.78 4.35
N LEU A 74 -7.50 10.41 3.23
CA LEU A 74 -7.41 11.17 1.98
C LEU A 74 -8.55 12.17 1.85
N CYS A 75 -8.23 13.36 1.33
CA CYS A 75 -9.19 14.41 1.10
C CYS A 75 -10.19 13.99 0.02
N ARG A 76 -11.47 14.01 0.37
CA ARG A 76 -12.59 13.80 -0.56
C ARG A 76 -13.33 15.10 -0.91
N CYS A 77 -13.30 16.07 -0.01
CA CYS A 77 -14.05 17.33 -0.14
C CYS A 77 -13.42 18.38 -1.07
N GLY A 78 -12.23 18.13 -1.63
CA GLY A 78 -11.48 19.10 -2.45
C GLY A 78 -10.92 20.31 -1.71
N GLY A 79 -11.31 20.56 -0.45
CA GLY A 79 -10.95 21.77 0.30
C GLY A 79 -9.59 21.75 1.03
N SER A 80 -8.97 20.59 1.23
CA SER A 80 -7.76 20.48 2.05
C SER A 80 -6.59 21.35 1.55
N ALA A 81 -5.89 22.03 2.44
CA ALA A 81 -4.61 22.70 2.14
C ALA A 81 -3.43 21.72 2.12
N ASN A 82 -3.61 20.52 2.67
CA ASN A 82 -2.58 19.47 2.76
C ASN A 82 -2.85 18.30 1.80
N LYS A 83 -3.22 18.59 0.55
CA LYS A 83 -3.53 17.54 -0.44
C LYS A 83 -2.33 16.61 -0.68
N PRO A 84 -2.57 15.30 -0.86
CA PRO A 84 -3.87 14.63 -1.01
C PRO A 84 -4.57 14.28 0.31
N TYR A 85 -4.01 14.67 1.46
CA TYR A 85 -4.49 14.27 2.78
C TYR A 85 -5.63 15.15 3.30
N CYS A 86 -6.45 14.60 4.17
CA CYS A 86 -7.47 15.34 4.89
C CYS A 86 -6.84 16.16 6.03
N ASP A 87 -7.21 17.44 6.12
CA ASP A 87 -6.80 18.37 7.19
C ASP A 87 -8.00 18.87 8.02
N GLY A 88 -9.17 18.26 7.84
CA GLY A 88 -10.42 18.65 8.50
C GLY A 88 -11.23 19.73 7.79
N THR A 89 -10.78 20.27 6.65
CA THR A 89 -11.51 21.34 5.92
C THR A 89 -12.94 20.95 5.54
N HIS A 90 -13.24 19.66 5.35
CA HIS A 90 -14.61 19.15 5.09
C HIS A 90 -15.65 19.63 6.13
N ARG A 91 -15.23 19.83 7.38
CA ARG A 91 -16.12 20.31 8.46
C ARG A 91 -16.48 21.79 8.34
N LYS A 92 -15.62 22.56 7.67
CA LYS A 92 -15.74 24.02 7.53
C LYS A 92 -16.40 24.43 6.23
N ASN A 93 -16.19 23.65 5.16
CA ASN A 93 -16.71 23.98 3.83
C ASN A 93 -18.09 23.34 3.52
N GLY A 94 -18.72 22.68 4.51
CA GLY A 94 -20.05 22.09 4.34
C GLY A 94 -20.08 20.95 3.32
N PHE A 95 -19.02 20.14 3.25
CA PHE A 95 -18.97 19.03 2.32
C PHE A 95 -20.10 18.02 2.59
N GLU A 96 -20.89 17.74 1.56
CA GLU A 96 -21.94 16.73 1.57
C GLU A 96 -21.57 15.60 0.59
N GLY A 97 -21.44 14.37 1.10
CA GLY A 97 -21.12 13.22 0.26
C GLY A 97 -20.87 11.93 1.00
#